data_AF-A0A842LKW2-F1
#
_entry.id   AF-A0A842LKW2-F1
#
_cell.length_a   1.000
_cell.length_b   1.000
_cell.length_c   1.000
_cell.angle_alpha   90.00
_cell.angle_beta   90.00
_cell.angle_gamma   90.00
#
_symmetry.space_group_name_H-M   'P 1'
#
loop_
_entity.id
_entity.type
_entity.pdbx_description
1 polymer ?
#
loop_
_entity_poly.entity_id
_entity_poly.type
_entity_poly.pdbx_seq_one_letter_code
_entity_poly.pdbx_strand_id
1 'polypeptide(L)' 'MNKTKKLLKEGNVALGAWITIQHPDVAELMSTLPFDWLLFDMEHSPAEIYSINMMLP' A
#
# COMPACT_ATOMS: atom_id res chain seq x y z
N MET A 1 10.64 11.32 -7.09
CA MET A 1 11.34 10.83 -5.87
C MET A 1 10.31 10.19 -4.95
N ASN A 2 10.53 8.97 -4.47
CA ASN A 2 9.55 8.23 -3.65
C ASN A 2 9.39 8.91 -2.27
N LYS A 3 8.15 9.29 -1.91
CA LYS A 3 7.79 10.02 -0.67
C LYS A 3 8.22 9.25 0.57
N THR A 4 7.83 7.98 0.68
CA THR A 4 8.17 7.09 1.80
C THR A 4 9.68 6.99 1.99
N LYS A 5 10.42 6.76 0.90
CA LYS A 5 11.89 6.66 0.93
C LYS A 5 12.56 7.96 1.38
N LYS A 6 11.98 9.11 1.06
CA LYS A 6 12.47 10.42 1.52
C LYS A 6 12.26 10.57 3.03
N LEU A 7 11.04 10.32 3.52
CA LEU A 7 10.69 10.42 4.95
C LEU A 7 11.62 9.54 5.80
N LEU A 8 11.80 8.28 5.40
CA LEU A 8 12.66 7.34 6.13
C LEU A 8 14.13 7.78 6.18
N LYS A 9 14.66 8.33 5.07
CA LYS A 9 16.05 8.83 5.02
C LYS A 9 16.29 10.05 5.90
N GLU A 10 15.25 10.86 6.09
CA GLU A 10 15.30 12.06 6.93
C GLU A 10 15.02 11.75 8.41
N GLY A 11 14.76 10.49 8.76
CA GLY A 11 14.39 10.08 10.13
C GLY A 11 12.98 10.50 10.53
N ASN A 12 12.15 10.91 9.55
CA ASN A 12 10.76 11.29 9.78
C ASN A 12 9.86 10.06 9.89
N VAL A 13 8.72 10.22 10.57
CA VAL A 13 7.67 9.19 10.64
C VAL A 13 7.04 9.00 9.26
N ALA A 14 6.87 7.74 8.84
CA ALA A 14 6.13 7.36 7.63
C ALA A 14 4.96 6.45 8.02
N LEU A 15 3.76 7.01 8.10
CA LEU A 15 2.55 6.29 8.52
C LEU A 15 2.04 5.42 7.37
N GLY A 16 1.78 4.14 7.62
CA GLY A 16 1.25 3.23 6.59
C GLY A 16 0.14 2.34 7.10
N ALA A 17 -0.47 1.63 6.16
CA ALA A 17 -1.52 0.66 6.42
C ALA A 17 -1.31 -0.65 5.64
N TRP A 18 -1.85 -1.73 6.19
CA TRP A 18 -1.94 -3.03 5.52
C TRP A 18 -3.20 -3.10 4.67
N ILE A 19 -3.06 -3.62 3.45
CA ILE A 19 -4.15 -4.07 2.61
C ILE A 19 -4.17 -5.60 2.67
N THR A 20 -5.19 -6.13 3.34
CA THR A 20 -5.49 -7.57 3.42
C THR A 20 -6.71 -7.96 2.61
N ILE A 21 -7.50 -6.98 2.15
CA ILE A 21 -8.65 -7.16 1.27
C ILE A 21 -8.22 -6.82 -0.16
N GLN A 22 -8.24 -7.83 -1.04
CA GLN A 22 -7.73 -7.70 -2.40
C GLN A 22 -8.84 -7.29 -3.37
N HIS A 23 -9.27 -6.05 -3.25
CA HIS A 23 -10.29 -5.48 -4.13
C HIS A 23 -9.80 -4.14 -4.68
N PRO A 24 -9.92 -3.87 -5.99
CA PRO A 24 -9.51 -2.59 -6.59
C PRO A 24 -10.10 -1.38 -5.86
N ASP A 25 -11.41 -1.40 -5.57
CA ASP A 25 -12.07 -0.32 -4.82
C ASP A 25 -11.47 -0.07 -3.42
N VAL A 26 -10.99 -1.12 -2.74
CA VAL A 26 -10.33 -0.98 -1.44
C VAL A 26 -8.97 -0.31 -1.62
N ALA A 27 -8.18 -0.75 -2.61
CA ALA A 27 -6.90 -0.13 -2.91
C ALA A 27 -7.06 1.35 -3.32
N GLU A 28 -8.06 1.64 -4.15
CA GLU A 28 -8.40 3.00 -4.57
C GLU A 28 -8.82 3.87 -3.38
N LEU A 29 -9.77 3.42 -2.56
CA LEU A 29 -10.22 4.15 -1.37
C LEU A 29 -9.05 4.40 -0.40
N MET A 30 -8.25 3.38 -0.11
CA MET A 30 -7.10 3.49 0.79
C MET A 30 -6.05 4.45 0.25
N SER A 31 -5.93 4.60 -1.08
CA SER A 31 -5.02 5.57 -1.71
C SER A 31 -5.43 7.04 -1.49
N THR A 32 -6.71 7.29 -1.20
CA THR A 32 -7.21 8.65 -0.89
C THR A 32 -6.94 9.09 0.54
N LEU A 33 -6.60 8.15 1.43
CA LEU A 33 -6.30 8.42 2.83
C LEU A 33 -4.87 8.97 2.98
N PRO A 34 -4.57 9.72 4.06
CA PRO A 34 -3.29 10.40 4.25
C PRO A 34 -2.14 9.46 4.67
N PHE A 35 -2.07 8.24 4.12
CA PHE A 35 -0.97 7.31 4.35
C PHE A 35 0.23 7.64 3.45
N ASP A 36 1.43 7.38 3.98
CA ASP A 36 2.69 7.51 3.25
C ASP A 36 3.01 6.26 2.42
N TRP A 37 2.46 5.11 2.79
CA TRP A 37 2.61 3.84 2.09
C TRP A 37 1.47 2.88 2.43
N LEU A 38 1.20 1.96 1.50
CA LEU A 38 0.28 0.85 1.66
C LEU A 38 1.05 -0.44 1.38
N LEU A 39 0.90 -1.46 2.22
CA LEU A 39 1.50 -2.77 2.02
C LEU A 39 0.43 -3.79 1.69
N PHE A 40 0.53 -4.36 0.50
CA PHE A 40 -0.29 -5.47 0.07
C PHE A 40 0.26 -6.76 0.68
N ASP A 41 -0.49 -7.35 1.60
CA ASP A 41 -0.06 -8.55 2.31
C ASP A 41 -0.15 -9.76 1.39
N MET A 42 1.00 -10.22 0.87
CA MET A 42 1.08 -11.40 0.01
C MET A 42 1.57 -12.65 0.75
N GLU A 43 1.78 -12.57 2.06
CA GLU A 43 2.27 -13.69 2.88
C GLU A 43 1.12 -14.33 3.67
N HIS A 44 0.28 -13.50 4.29
CA HIS A 44 -0.79 -13.95 5.18
C HIS A 44 -2.20 -13.68 4.66
N SER A 45 -2.33 -13.01 3.51
CA SER A 45 -3.60 -12.89 2.78
C SER A 45 -3.60 -13.76 1.52
N PRO A 46 -4.76 -14.07 0.91
CA PRO A 46 -4.83 -14.89 -0.30
C PRO A 46 -4.30 -14.19 -1.57
N ALA A 47 -3.41 -13.21 -1.44
CA ALA A 47 -3.01 -12.30 -2.52
C ALA A 47 -2.03 -12.96 -3.47
N GLU A 48 -2.43 -13.04 -4.73
CA GLU A 48 -1.59 -13.48 -5.83
C GLU A 48 -1.19 -12.30 -6.71
N ILE A 49 -0.17 -12.51 -7.54
CA ILE A 49 0.33 -11.50 -8.49
C ILE A 49 -0.80 -10.94 -9.35
N TYR A 50 -1.76 -11.77 -9.77
CA TYR A 50 -2.92 -11.34 -10.54
C TYR A 50 -3.81 -10.36 -9.77
N SER A 51 -4.16 -10.68 -8.52
CA SER A 51 -4.95 -9.79 -7.65
C SER A 51 -4.26 -8.45 -7.46
N ILE A 52 -2.94 -8.44 -7.25
CA ILE A 52 -2.16 -7.21 -7.13
C ILE A 52 -2.18 -6.40 -8.43
N ASN A 53 -2.02 -7.06 -9.58
CA ASN A 53 -2.04 -6.39 -10.89
C ASN A 53 -3.37 -5.64 -11.12
N MET A 54 -4.49 -6.21 -10.69
CA MET A 54 -5.81 -5.56 -10.77
C MET A 54 -5.99 -4.37 -9.81
N MET A 55 -5.17 -4.26 -8.77
CA MET A 55 -5.24 -3.18 -7.77
C MET A 55 -4.24 -2.04 -8.03
N LEU A 56 -3.27 -2.26 -8.93
CA LEU A 56 -2.29 -1.26 -9.32
C LEU A 56 -2.75 -0.58 -10.62
N PRO A 57 -2.49 0.73 -10.79
CA PRO A 57 -2.79 1.46 -12.02
C PRO A 57 -1.89 1.06 -13.20
#